data_AF-A0A0F8XA99-F1
#
_entry.id   AF-A0A0F8XA99-F1
#
_cell.length_a   1.000
_cell.length_b   1.000
_cell.length_c   1.000
_cell.angle_alpha   90.00
_cell.angle_beta   90.00
_cell.angle_gamma   90.00
#
_symmetry.space_group_name_H-M   'P 1'
#
loop_
_entity.id
_entity.type
_entity.pdbx_description
1 polymer ?
#
loop_
_entity_poly.entity_id
_entity_poly.type
_entity_poly.pdbx_seq_one_letter_code
_entity_poly.pdbx_strand_id
1 'polypeptide(L)'
;DINLRVGTNASATVRAAGWFDTIILDVEAKINCLCTFDYSATDAAATITATVRPILIETGACLAAIQGISWDMSGFTSRGEAEDMMSINRDTFLRNLSLLKNKNKQDFINAAT
;
A
#
# COMPACT_ATOMS: atom_id res chain seq x y z
N ASP A 1 -4.91 7.06 1.75
CA ASP A 1 -6.14 7.01 0.96
C ASP A 1 -5.88 6.23 -0.33
N ILE A 2 -6.61 5.13 -0.50
CA ILE A 2 -6.51 4.21 -1.64
C ILE A 2 -7.28 4.77 -2.83
N ASN A 3 -8.40 5.47 -2.60
CA ASN A 3 -9.22 6.08 -3.64
C ASN A 3 -8.44 7.11 -4.47
N LEU A 4 -7.57 7.88 -3.82
CA LEU A 4 -6.67 8.81 -4.50
C LEU A 4 -5.64 8.10 -5.39
N ARG A 5 -5.23 6.87 -5.07
CA ARG A 5 -4.16 6.12 -5.76
C ARG A 5 -4.66 5.24 -6.90
N VAL A 6 -5.90 4.74 -6.80
CA VAL A 6 -6.58 4.11 -7.95
C VAL A 6 -6.93 5.15 -9.03
N GLY A 7 -6.98 6.44 -8.67
CA GLY A 7 -7.26 7.54 -9.57
C GLY A 7 -8.75 7.80 -9.74
N THR A 8 -9.08 9.01 -10.22
CA THR A 8 -10.47 9.47 -10.41
C THR A 8 -11.25 8.58 -11.38
N ASN A 9 -10.54 7.96 -12.32
CA ASN A 9 -11.08 7.08 -13.36
C ASN A 9 -11.28 5.63 -12.88
N ALA A 10 -11.00 5.29 -11.63
CA ALA A 10 -11.31 3.96 -11.12
C ALA A 10 -12.84 3.72 -11.12
N SER A 11 -13.26 2.50 -11.46
CA SER A 11 -14.68 2.16 -11.55
C SER A 11 -15.38 2.33 -10.20
N ALA A 12 -16.67 2.65 -10.24
CA ALA A 12 -17.48 2.81 -9.03
C ALA A 12 -17.53 1.53 -8.17
N THR A 13 -17.40 0.35 -8.81
CA THR A 13 -17.32 -0.96 -8.16
C THR A 13 -16.06 -1.08 -7.31
N VAL A 14 -14.90 -0.70 -7.85
CA VAL A 14 -13.62 -0.70 -7.10
C VAL A 14 -13.67 0.32 -5.96
N ARG A 15 -14.34 1.46 -6.18
CA ARG A 15 -14.50 2.53 -5.18
C ARG A 15 -15.58 2.25 -4.12
N ALA A 16 -16.31 1.14 -4.24
CA ALA A 16 -17.34 0.78 -3.27
C ALA A 16 -16.72 0.42 -1.91
N ALA A 17 -17.35 0.90 -0.84
CA ALA A 17 -16.97 0.52 0.52
C ALA A 17 -17.09 -1.01 0.70
N GLY A 18 -16.05 -1.65 1.25
CA GLY A 18 -15.98 -3.10 1.47
C GLY A 18 -15.01 -3.85 0.56
N TRP A 19 -14.80 -3.41 -0.69
CA TRP A 19 -13.84 -4.08 -1.58
C TRP A 19 -12.40 -3.86 -1.10
N PHE A 20 -12.06 -2.62 -0.75
CA PHE A 20 -10.74 -2.29 -0.21
C PHE A 20 -10.50 -2.90 1.16
N ASP A 21 -11.52 -3.06 2.00
CA ASP A 21 -11.36 -3.58 3.38
C ASP A 21 -10.80 -5.01 3.38
N THR A 22 -11.28 -5.86 2.47
CA THR A 22 -10.78 -7.23 2.32
C THR A 22 -9.34 -7.24 1.80
N ILE A 23 -9.04 -6.39 0.82
CA ILE A 23 -7.71 -6.35 0.17
C ILE A 23 -6.65 -5.72 1.05
N ILE A 24 -7.03 -4.80 1.94
CA ILE A 24 -6.11 -4.23 2.92
C ILE A 24 -5.51 -5.35 3.79
N LEU A 25 -6.33 -6.29 4.27
CA LEU A 25 -5.86 -7.41 5.10
C LEU A 25 -4.83 -8.28 4.35
N ASP A 26 -5.11 -8.62 3.09
CA ASP A 26 -4.20 -9.41 2.26
C ASP A 26 -2.89 -8.66 1.97
N VAL A 27 -2.99 -7.35 1.71
CA VAL A 27 -1.84 -6.48 1.46
C VAL A 27 -0.97 -6.33 2.71
N GLU A 28 -1.59 -6.16 3.88
CA GLU A 28 -0.89 -6.08 5.16
C GLU A 28 -0.13 -7.36 5.46
N ALA A 29 -0.79 -8.52 5.33
CA ALA A 29 -0.15 -9.83 5.49
C ALA A 29 1.05 -10.00 4.55
N LYS A 30 0.92 -9.54 3.30
CA LYS A 30 1.99 -9.62 2.31
C LYS A 30 3.17 -8.70 2.65
N ILE A 31 2.92 -7.46 3.08
CA ILE A 31 3.96 -6.52 3.50
C ILE A 31 4.71 -7.08 4.71
N ASN A 32 4.01 -7.62 5.70
CA ASN A 32 4.61 -8.22 6.89
C ASN A 32 5.56 -9.36 6.51
N CYS A 33 5.11 -10.28 5.66
CA CYS A 33 5.92 -11.38 5.15
C CYS A 33 7.14 -10.89 4.35
N LEU A 34 6.98 -9.89 3.48
CA LEU A 34 8.07 -9.35 2.66
C LEU A 34 9.14 -8.60 3.47
N CYS A 35 8.72 -7.96 4.57
CA CYS A 35 9.58 -7.23 5.49
C CYS A 35 10.15 -8.10 6.61
N THR A 36 9.68 -9.35 6.74
CA THR A 36 10.01 -10.26 7.85
C THR A 36 9.78 -9.62 9.23
N PHE A 37 8.79 -8.73 9.31
CA PHE A 37 8.46 -7.95 10.48
C PHE A 37 6.95 -7.78 10.56
N ASP A 38 6.38 -8.08 11.73
CA ASP A 38 4.94 -7.97 11.94
C ASP A 38 4.56 -6.55 12.42
N TYR A 39 4.16 -5.72 11.46
CA TYR A 39 3.67 -4.36 11.74
C TYR A 39 2.28 -4.33 12.39
N SER A 40 1.56 -5.47 12.45
CA SER A 40 0.22 -5.57 13.05
C SER A 40 0.23 -6.01 14.51
N ALA A 41 1.21 -6.85 14.90
CA ALA A 41 1.39 -7.28 16.30
C ALA A 41 2.09 -6.22 17.16
N THR A 42 2.90 -5.37 16.54
CA THR A 42 3.37 -4.14 17.18
C THR A 42 2.20 -3.17 17.11
N ASP A 43 1.67 -2.68 18.23
CA ASP A 43 0.59 -1.70 18.24
C ASP A 43 1.07 -0.43 17.49
N ALA A 44 0.84 -0.41 16.17
CA ALA A 44 1.44 0.50 15.20
C ALA A 44 1.06 1.97 15.44
N ALA A 45 0.10 2.19 16.35
CA ALA A 45 -0.28 3.50 16.84
C ALA A 45 0.69 4.07 17.91
N ALA A 46 1.35 3.22 18.71
CA ALA A 46 2.16 3.65 19.86
C ALA A 46 3.68 3.50 19.63
N THR A 47 4.13 2.44 18.96
CA THR A 47 5.57 2.14 18.83
C THR A 47 6.19 2.68 17.54
N ILE A 48 5.42 2.72 16.45
CA ILE A 48 5.89 3.29 15.17
C ILE A 48 5.69 4.80 15.22
N THR A 49 6.80 5.53 15.08
CA THR A 49 6.81 7.00 15.07
C THR A 49 5.80 7.54 14.06
N ALA A 50 5.04 8.57 14.45
CA ALA A 50 4.02 9.20 13.61
C ALA A 50 4.54 9.67 12.24
N THR A 51 5.85 9.92 12.11
CA THR A 51 6.51 10.35 10.87
C THR A 51 6.81 9.19 9.90
N VAL A 52 6.92 7.95 10.40
CA VAL A 52 7.21 6.75 9.59
C VAL A 52 5.92 6.09 9.12
N ARG A 53 4.86 6.15 9.94
CA ARG A 53 3.54 5.57 9.64
C ARG A 53 2.99 5.93 8.25
N PRO A 54 3.13 7.15 7.72
CA PRO A 54 2.67 7.49 6.38
C PRO A 54 3.32 6.65 5.26
N ILE A 55 4.57 6.21 5.43
CA ILE A 55 5.27 5.37 4.45
C ILE A 55 4.63 3.98 4.40
N LEU A 56 4.30 3.40 5.55
CA LEU A 56 3.62 2.11 5.63
C LEU A 56 2.22 2.19 5.01
N ILE A 57 1.46 3.23 5.34
CA ILE A 57 0.13 3.49 4.78
C ILE A 57 0.21 3.65 3.26
N GLU A 58 1.19 4.41 2.77
CA GLU A 58 1.39 4.59 1.32
C GLU A 58 1.75 3.28 0.63
N THR A 59 2.62 2.47 1.24
CA THR A 59 3.03 1.16 0.69
C THR A 59 1.83 0.24 0.52
N GLY A 60 1.01 0.11 1.57
CA GLY A 60 -0.23 -0.67 1.50
C GLY A 60 -1.21 -0.12 0.47
N ALA A 61 -1.41 1.20 0.47
CA ALA A 61 -2.36 1.82 -0.43
C ALA A 61 -1.96 1.70 -1.92
N CYS A 62 -0.67 1.72 -2.25
CA CYS A 62 -0.20 1.48 -3.62
C CYS A 62 -0.45 0.03 -4.06
N LEU A 63 -0.20 -0.96 -3.20
CA LEU A 63 -0.44 -2.35 -3.56
C LEU A 63 -1.94 -2.67 -3.68
N ALA A 64 -2.77 -2.12 -2.79
CA ALA A 64 -4.22 -2.22 -2.88
C ALA A 64 -4.76 -1.54 -4.15
N ALA A 65 -4.19 -0.39 -4.53
CA ALA A 65 -4.57 0.30 -5.75
C ALA A 65 -4.24 -0.51 -7.03
N ILE A 66 -3.07 -1.15 -7.08
CA ILE A 66 -2.70 -2.04 -8.20
C ILE A 66 -3.71 -3.18 -8.34
N GLN A 67 -4.10 -3.81 -7.22
CA GLN A 67 -5.11 -4.87 -7.24
C GLN A 67 -6.47 -4.34 -7.72
N GLY A 68 -6.85 -3.11 -7.32
CA GLY A 68 -8.10 -2.46 -7.72
C GLY A 68 -8.17 -2.21 -9.22
N ILE A 69 -7.13 -1.59 -9.76
CA ILE A 69 -7.03 -1.32 -11.19
C ILE A 69 -6.98 -2.64 -11.98
N SER A 70 -6.26 -3.65 -11.48
CA SER A 70 -6.16 -4.95 -12.14
C SER A 70 -7.48 -5.72 -12.19
N TRP A 71 -8.32 -5.56 -11.17
CA TRP A 71 -9.64 -6.21 -11.10
C TRP A 71 -10.63 -5.61 -12.10
N ASP A 72 -10.67 -4.28 -12.19
CA ASP A 72 -11.58 -3.58 -13.08
C ASP A 72 -10.94 -2.33 -13.71
N MET A 73 -10.56 -2.47 -14.97
CA MET A 73 -10.00 -1.40 -15.80
C MET A 73 -11.08 -0.60 -16.56
N SER A 74 -12.36 -0.95 -16.44
CA SER A 74 -13.44 -0.37 -17.26
C SER A 74 -13.64 1.13 -17.05
N GLY A 75 -13.18 1.67 -15.93
CA GLY A 75 -13.26 3.11 -15.65
C GLY A 75 -12.19 3.95 -16.35
N PHE A 76 -11.12 3.34 -16.86
CA PHE A 76 -10.05 4.05 -17.57
C PHE A 76 -10.40 4.27 -19.04
N THR A 77 -9.90 5.35 -19.63
CA THR A 77 -10.18 5.69 -21.03
C THR A 77 -9.50 4.73 -22.00
N SER A 78 -8.39 4.13 -21.58
CA SER A 78 -7.66 3.11 -22.31
C SER A 78 -6.97 2.14 -21.36
N ARG A 79 -6.63 0.95 -21.86
CA ARG A 79 -5.78 0.01 -21.13
C ARG A 79 -4.40 0.59 -20.83
N GLY A 80 -3.85 1.42 -21.72
CA GLY A 80 -2.56 2.08 -21.52
C GLY A 80 -2.56 2.98 -20.29
N GLU A 81 -3.59 3.80 -20.10
CA GLU A 81 -3.73 4.66 -18.93
C GLU A 81 -3.80 3.85 -17.62
N ALA A 82 -4.54 2.73 -17.63
CA ALA A 82 -4.61 1.83 -16.48
C ALA A 82 -3.23 1.20 -16.15
N GLU A 83 -2.50 0.77 -17.18
CA GLU A 83 -1.15 0.21 -17.05
C GLU A 83 -0.12 1.24 -16.55
N ASP A 84 -0.21 2.48 -17.01
CA ASP A 84 0.64 3.59 -16.54
C ASP A 84 0.40 3.88 -15.06
N MET A 85 -0.87 3.92 -14.63
CA MET A 85 -1.23 4.12 -13.22
C MET A 85 -0.78 2.96 -12.34
N MET A 86 -0.88 1.72 -12.81
CA MET A 86 -0.32 0.57 -12.11
C MET A 86 1.21 0.65 -12.02
N SER A 87 1.88 1.14 -13.05
CA SER A 87 3.34 1.28 -13.08
C SER A 87 3.84 2.30 -12.06
N ILE A 88 3.20 3.49 -12.00
CA ILE A 88 3.52 4.53 -11.01
C ILE A 88 3.34 3.99 -9.57
N ASN A 89 2.22 3.29 -9.32
CA ASN A 89 1.95 2.69 -8.03
C ASN A 89 2.95 1.57 -7.69
N ARG A 90 3.38 0.78 -8.68
CA ARG A 90 4.36 -0.29 -8.52
C ARG A 90 5.73 0.28 -8.14
N ASP A 91 6.18 1.31 -8.84
CA ASP A 91 7.48 1.93 -8.57
C ASP A 91 7.51 2.55 -7.17
N THR A 92 6.43 3.22 -6.77
CA THR A 92 6.25 3.77 -5.42
C THR A 92 6.26 2.66 -4.36
N PHE A 93 5.52 1.57 -4.61
CA PHE A 93 5.50 0.40 -3.72
C PHE A 93 6.89 -0.21 -3.56
N LEU A 94 7.61 -0.46 -4.65
CA LEU A 94 8.95 -1.08 -4.61
C LEU A 94 9.96 -0.19 -3.90
N ARG A 95 9.91 1.13 -4.13
CA ARG A 95 10.75 2.10 -3.42
C ARG A 95 10.49 2.05 -1.93
N ASN A 96 9.23 2.14 -1.51
CA ASN A 96 8.88 2.16 -0.10
C ASN A 96 9.16 0.80 0.57
N LEU A 97 8.93 -0.32 -0.13
CA LEU A 97 9.28 -1.64 0.34
C LEU A 97 10.79 -1.78 0.58
N SER A 98 11.65 -1.22 -0.28
CA SER A 98 13.10 -1.23 -0.07
C SER A 98 13.51 -0.50 1.22
N LEU A 99 12.79 0.57 1.59
CA LEU A 99 13.02 1.32 2.83
C LEU A 99 12.58 0.52 4.05
N LEU A 100 11.41 -0.12 3.98
CA LEU A 100 10.83 -0.90 5.09
C LEU A 100 11.59 -2.21 5.35
N LYS A 101 12.16 -2.84 4.31
CA LYS A 101 12.98 -4.05 4.43
C LYS A 101 14.37 -3.82 5.00
N ASN A 102 14.85 -2.58 5.03
CA ASN A 102 16.19 -2.29 5.49
C ASN A 102 16.27 -2.40 7.03
N LYS A 103 17.00 -3.40 7.53
CA LYS A 103 17.12 -3.67 8.98
C LYS A 103 17.66 -2.46 9.78
N ASN A 104 18.60 -1.70 9.22
CA ASN A 104 19.09 -0.47 9.85
C ASN A 104 18.01 0.61 9.98
N LYS A 105 16.96 0.54 9.15
CA LYS A 105 15.79 1.41 9.24
C LYS A 105 14.73 0.82 10.16
N GLN A 106 14.60 -0.50 10.26
CA GLN A 106 13.74 -1.14 11.27
C GLN A 106 14.20 -0.78 12.69
N ASP A 107 15.51 -0.77 12.95
CA ASP A 107 16.07 -0.32 14.23
C ASP A 107 15.83 1.17 14.50
N PHE A 108 15.75 2.02 13.45
CA PHE A 108 15.37 3.44 13.61
C PHE A 108 13.88 3.63 13.93
N ILE A 109 13.03 2.73 13.43
CA ILE A 109 11.57 2.76 13.64
C ILE A 109 11.21 2.25 15.03
N ASN A 110 11.94 1.24 15.51
CA ASN A 110 11.89 0.79 16.89
C ASN A 110 12.62 1.83 17.74
N ALA A 111 11.92 2.81 18.31
CA ALA A 111 12.48 3.76 19.26
C ALA A 111 12.92 3.06 20.56
N ALA A 112 13.95 2.22 20.49
CA ALA A 112 14.48 1.41 21.58
C ALA A 112 15.88 1.92 21.94
N THR A 113 15.90 2.98 22.75
CA THR A 113 16.72 3.02 23.96
C THR A 113 15.93 3.73 25.03
#